data_AF-A0A3M7I2P2-F1
#
_entry.id   AF-A0A3M7I2P2-F1
#
_cell.length_a   1.000
_cell.length_b   1.000
_cell.length_c   1.000
_cell.angle_alpha   90.00
_cell.angle_beta   90.00
_cell.angle_gamma   90.00
#
_symmetry.space_group_name_H-M   'P 1'
#
loop_
_entity.id
_entity.type
_entity.pdbx_description
1 polymer ?
#
loop_
_entity_poly.entity_id
_entity_poly.type
_entity_poly.pdbx_seq_one_letter_code
_entity_poly.pdbx_strand_id
1 'polypeptide(L)'
;MPGIEYWYGIREALAARDIQVMTATVPPSGSIEARAQKLSEDIERKAGGREVNIIAGLDSRYMISQLKPPSVIVKSLTTISTPHRGSAFADYMFKSIGMTNIPKLYRALEFFGFETGAFEQLTQKYMTNSFNPRTPDLEGVKYYSYGALLRPTLTSVFRKSHQIVDSIEGPNDGLVSVVSSKWGTYRGTLDNVSHLDLINWTNRLRWYFWELTGHKRNFNAIAFYLGISGLSICFFTPEGQKVADIVADMLAKEGL
;
A
#
# COMPACT_ATOMS: atom_id res chain seq x y z
N MET A 1 -19.43 13.53 9.97
CA MET A 1 -19.54 12.34 9.10
C MET A 1 -18.63 11.27 9.69
N PRO A 2 -19.02 9.99 9.73
CA PRO A 2 -18.10 8.93 10.16
C PRO A 2 -16.89 8.93 9.24
N GLY A 3 -15.68 8.80 9.79
CA GLY A 3 -14.44 8.80 9.02
C GLY A 3 -14.43 7.66 7.99
N ILE A 4 -13.77 7.88 6.85
CA ILE A 4 -13.57 6.85 5.84
C ILE A 4 -12.75 5.72 6.47
N GLU A 5 -13.32 4.52 6.54
CA GLU A 5 -12.62 3.34 7.02
C GLU A 5 -11.73 2.78 5.90
N TYR A 6 -10.42 2.95 6.06
CA TYR A 6 -9.41 2.62 5.05
C TYR A 6 -9.17 1.11 4.88
N TRP A 7 -9.55 0.29 5.87
CA TRP A 7 -9.30 -1.16 5.94
C TRP A 7 -10.61 -1.96 6.07
N TYR A 8 -11.62 -1.61 5.28
CA TYR A 8 -12.99 -2.11 5.43
C TYR A 8 -13.07 -3.64 5.38
N GLY A 9 -13.54 -4.27 6.47
CA GLY A 9 -13.73 -5.71 6.59
C GLY A 9 -12.45 -6.53 6.82
N ILE A 10 -11.26 -5.93 6.64
CA ILE A 10 -9.97 -6.60 6.79
C ILE A 10 -9.65 -6.76 8.28
N ARG A 11 -9.91 -5.71 9.09
CA ARG A 11 -9.68 -5.75 10.52
C ARG A 11 -10.54 -6.81 11.19
N GLU A 12 -11.82 -6.86 10.86
CA GLU A 12 -12.80 -7.79 11.40
C GLU A 12 -12.44 -9.23 11.03
N ALA A 13 -12.04 -9.47 9.77
CA ALA A 13 -11.66 -10.79 9.29
C ALA A 13 -10.38 -11.33 9.97
N LEU A 14 -9.38 -10.46 10.20
CA LEU A 14 -8.17 -10.82 10.93
C LEU A 14 -8.47 -11.06 12.41
N ALA A 15 -9.26 -10.19 13.04
CA ALA A 15 -9.65 -10.34 14.45
C ALA A 15 -10.47 -11.60 14.69
N ALA A 16 -11.30 -12.02 13.72
CA ALA A 16 -12.03 -13.28 13.76
C ALA A 16 -11.14 -14.54 13.73
N ARG A 17 -9.83 -14.38 13.48
CA ARG A 17 -8.81 -15.45 13.58
C ARG A 17 -7.83 -15.22 14.73
N ASP A 18 -8.25 -14.49 15.76
CA ASP A 18 -7.45 -14.14 16.94
C ASP A 18 -6.16 -13.37 16.62
N ILE A 19 -6.07 -12.77 15.43
CA ILE A 19 -4.96 -11.89 15.07
C ILE A 19 -5.25 -10.50 15.63
N GLN A 20 -4.37 -10.04 16.52
CA GLN A 20 -4.50 -8.69 17.02
C GLN A 20 -4.09 -7.66 15.95
N VAL A 21 -5.06 -6.86 15.52
CA VAL A 21 -4.85 -5.80 14.52
C VAL A 21 -4.83 -4.43 15.19
N MET A 22 -3.78 -3.66 14.91
CA MET A 22 -3.64 -2.27 15.30
C MET A 22 -3.67 -1.40 14.04
N THR A 23 -4.68 -0.53 13.93
CA THR A 23 -4.73 0.47 12.86
C THR A 23 -4.10 1.77 13.34
N ALA A 24 -3.18 2.34 12.57
CA ALA A 24 -2.59 3.65 12.87
C ALA A 24 -3.29 4.74 12.03
N THR A 25 -3.35 5.96 12.56
CA THR A 25 -3.84 7.13 11.82
C THR A 25 -2.73 8.15 11.71
N VAL A 26 -2.35 8.48 10.48
CA VAL A 26 -1.33 9.49 10.18
C VAL A 26 -1.98 10.70 9.50
N PRO A 27 -1.38 11.90 9.58
CA PRO A 27 -1.87 13.06 8.85
C PRO A 27 -1.87 12.78 7.35
N PRO A 28 -2.97 13.02 6.62
CA PRO A 28 -3.05 12.66 5.22
C PRO A 28 -2.16 13.54 4.32
N SER A 29 -1.83 14.77 4.76
CA SER A 29 -1.00 15.76 4.05
C SER A 29 0.45 15.82 4.48
N GLY A 30 0.81 15.03 5.48
CA GLY A 30 2.13 15.11 6.09
C GLY A 30 3.21 14.63 5.12
N SER A 31 4.41 15.20 5.27
CA SER A 31 5.61 14.59 4.68
C SER A 31 5.80 13.17 5.22
N ILE A 32 6.59 12.35 4.54
CA ILE A 32 6.93 10.99 4.99
C ILE A 32 7.49 11.03 6.42
N GLU A 33 8.31 12.02 6.75
CA GLU A 33 8.87 12.21 8.09
C GLU A 33 7.79 12.48 9.15
N ALA A 34 6.86 13.41 8.88
CA ALA A 34 5.78 13.74 9.80
C ALA A 34 4.81 12.55 9.99
N ARG A 35 4.49 11.84 8.90
CA ARG A 35 3.63 10.66 8.95
C ARG A 35 4.31 9.49 9.66
N ALA A 36 5.61 9.29 9.44
CA ALA A 36 6.40 8.28 10.13
C ALA A 36 6.52 8.57 11.64
N GLN A 37 6.71 9.84 12.02
CA GLN A 37 6.71 10.25 13.42
C GLN A 37 5.36 9.91 14.08
N LYS A 38 4.25 10.24 13.40
CA LYS A 38 2.93 9.91 13.94
C LYS A 38 2.69 8.41 14.03
N LEU A 39 3.12 7.66 13.01
CA LEU A 39 3.06 6.21 12.98
C LEU A 39 3.83 5.60 14.16
N SER A 40 5.03 6.12 14.45
CA SER A 40 5.87 5.70 15.58
C SER A 40 5.14 5.83 16.90
N GLU A 41 4.63 7.03 17.21
CA GLU A 41 3.88 7.30 18.45
C GLU A 41 2.67 6.36 18.62
N ASP A 42 1.95 6.11 17.52
CA ASP A 42 0.76 5.27 17.54
C ASP A 42 1.10 3.81 17.79
N ILE A 43 2.19 3.30 17.18
CA ILE A 43 2.66 1.93 17.39
C ILE A 43 3.22 1.78 18.80
N GLU A 44 4.06 2.68 19.30
CA GLU A 44 4.60 2.62 20.67
C GLU A 44 3.49 2.51 21.72
N ARG A 45 2.47 3.37 21.58
CA ARG A 45 1.31 3.40 22.47
C ARG A 45 0.48 2.11 22.42
N LYS A 46 0.28 1.52 21.23
CA LYS A 46 -0.63 0.36 21.05
C LYS A 46 0.07 -0.98 21.21
N ALA A 47 1.33 -1.08 20.80
CA ALA A 47 2.13 -2.29 20.89
C ALA A 47 2.57 -2.57 22.33
N GLY A 48 2.87 -1.52 23.12
CA GLY A 48 3.25 -1.67 24.52
C GLY A 48 4.47 -2.57 24.72
N GLY A 49 5.49 -2.42 23.86
CA GLY A 49 6.74 -3.21 23.92
C GLY A 49 6.68 -4.58 23.22
N ARG A 50 5.55 -4.96 22.63
CA ARG A 50 5.42 -6.24 21.90
C ARG A 50 6.07 -6.16 20.51
N GLU A 51 6.47 -7.32 20.01
CA GLU A 51 6.92 -7.47 18.63
C GLU A 51 5.77 -7.20 17.65
N VAL A 52 6.04 -6.49 16.55
CA VAL A 52 5.03 -6.09 15.57
C VAL A 52 5.41 -6.50 14.14
N ASN A 53 4.40 -6.84 13.35
CA ASN A 53 4.48 -6.94 11.90
C ASN A 53 3.72 -5.77 11.29
N ILE A 54 4.34 -5.06 10.37
CA ILE A 54 3.78 -3.84 9.79
C ILE A 54 3.35 -4.11 8.34
N ILE A 55 2.13 -3.71 8.00
CA ILE A 55 1.64 -3.68 6.62
C ILE A 55 1.36 -2.23 6.25
N ALA A 56 2.27 -1.61 5.52
CA ALA A 56 2.24 -0.18 5.18
C ALA A 56 3.32 0.16 4.15
N GLY A 57 3.50 1.45 3.83
CA GLY A 57 4.41 1.92 2.79
C GLY A 57 5.66 2.65 3.29
N LEU A 58 5.94 3.79 2.66
CA LEU A 58 7.17 4.57 2.84
C LEU A 58 7.37 5.07 4.27
N ASP A 59 6.29 5.45 4.96
CA ASP A 59 6.36 5.95 6.34
C ASP A 59 6.98 4.94 7.28
N SER A 60 6.64 3.65 7.11
CA SER A 60 7.19 2.58 7.91
C SER A 60 8.66 2.34 7.61
N ARG A 61 9.10 2.47 6.35
CA ARG A 61 10.54 2.41 6.02
C ARG A 61 11.31 3.54 6.70
N TYR A 62 10.77 4.75 6.68
CA TYR A 62 11.38 5.88 7.37
C TYR A 62 11.41 5.66 8.89
N MET A 63 10.30 5.25 9.49
CA MET A 63 10.21 4.95 10.92
C MET A 63 11.24 3.90 11.34
N ILE A 64 11.32 2.77 10.63
CA ILE A 64 12.23 1.68 10.95
C ILE A 64 13.70 2.11 10.79
N SER A 65 14.02 2.84 9.71
CA SER A 65 15.41 3.14 9.37
C SER A 65 15.96 4.37 10.10
N GLN A 66 15.14 5.41 10.26
CA GLN A 66 15.58 6.72 10.77
C GLN A 66 15.13 6.98 12.21
N LEU A 67 13.87 6.71 12.53
CA LEU A 67 13.34 6.99 13.87
C LEU A 67 13.76 5.94 14.91
N LYS A 68 13.84 4.67 14.48
CA LYS A 68 14.26 3.52 15.32
C LYS A 68 13.64 3.57 16.73
N PRO A 69 12.30 3.61 16.84
CA PRO A 69 11.65 3.78 18.13
C PRO A 69 12.07 2.65 19.09
N PRO A 70 12.64 2.99 20.27
CA PRO A 70 13.31 2.01 21.13
C PRO A 70 12.35 0.99 21.74
N SER A 71 11.06 1.32 21.82
CA SER A 71 10.03 0.46 22.40
C SER A 71 9.25 -0.36 21.36
N VAL A 72 9.66 -0.32 20.09
CA VAL A 72 9.02 -1.09 19.00
C VAL A 72 10.00 -2.08 18.41
N ILE A 73 9.68 -3.36 18.53
CA ILE A 73 10.44 -4.42 17.89
C ILE A 73 9.72 -4.83 16.60
N VAL A 74 10.22 -4.37 15.46
CA VAL A 74 9.62 -4.70 14.15
C VAL A 74 10.19 -6.02 13.63
N LYS A 75 9.34 -7.00 13.34
CA LYS A 75 9.75 -8.31 12.80
C LYS A 75 9.65 -8.37 11.29
N SER A 76 8.66 -7.71 10.73
CA SER A 76 8.53 -7.57 9.28
C SER A 76 7.85 -6.27 8.87
N LEU A 77 8.20 -5.82 7.67
CA LEU A 77 7.47 -4.81 6.91
C LEU A 77 7.02 -5.44 5.59
N THR A 78 5.70 -5.46 5.37
CA THR A 78 5.10 -5.83 4.08
C THR A 78 4.54 -4.58 3.41
N THR A 79 5.02 -4.27 2.22
CA THR A 79 4.52 -3.15 1.41
C THR A 79 3.62 -3.65 0.29
N ILE A 80 2.62 -2.86 -0.10
CA ILE A 80 1.63 -3.23 -1.12
C ILE A 80 1.46 -2.03 -2.03
N SER A 81 1.89 -2.16 -3.30
CA SER A 81 1.89 -1.07 -4.29
C SER A 81 2.54 0.24 -3.82
N THR A 82 3.54 0.14 -2.96
CA THR A 82 4.27 1.31 -2.45
C THR A 82 5.25 1.83 -3.51
N PRO A 83 5.27 3.14 -3.85
CA PRO A 83 6.19 3.68 -4.86
C PRO A 83 7.62 3.82 -4.32
N HIS A 84 8.33 2.71 -4.10
CA HIS A 84 9.68 2.70 -3.52
C HIS A 84 10.72 3.41 -4.40
N ARG A 85 10.47 3.50 -5.70
CA ARG A 85 11.30 4.24 -6.67
C ARG A 85 10.55 5.44 -7.26
N GLY A 86 9.51 5.89 -6.57
CA GLY A 86 8.63 6.97 -7.00
C GLY A 86 7.65 6.52 -8.09
N SER A 87 6.99 7.49 -8.72
CA SER A 87 6.06 7.27 -9.83
C SER A 87 6.30 8.28 -10.93
N ALA A 88 6.33 7.82 -12.17
CA ALA A 88 6.39 8.66 -13.36
C ALA A 88 5.12 9.52 -13.50
N PHE A 89 4.00 9.10 -12.92
CA PHE A 89 2.82 9.97 -12.82
C PHE A 89 3.07 11.14 -11.87
N ALA A 90 3.77 10.90 -10.75
CA ALA A 90 4.17 11.98 -9.84
C ALA A 90 5.11 12.98 -10.54
N ASP A 91 6.10 12.47 -11.26
CA ASP A 91 7.01 13.29 -12.08
C ASP A 91 6.27 14.08 -13.16
N TYR A 92 5.32 13.45 -13.86
CA TYR A 92 4.53 14.09 -14.90
C TYR A 92 3.69 15.24 -14.35
N MET A 93 3.01 15.03 -13.23
CA MET A 93 2.18 16.05 -12.59
C MET A 93 3.03 17.22 -12.09
N PHE A 94 4.21 16.93 -11.52
CA PHE A 94 5.15 17.95 -11.08
C PHE A 94 5.67 18.79 -12.26
N LYS A 95 6.03 18.14 -13.38
CA LYS A 95 6.49 18.81 -14.61
C LYS A 95 5.39 19.62 -15.30
N SER A 96 4.19 19.06 -15.41
CA SER A 96 3.10 19.62 -16.22
C SER A 96 2.46 20.85 -15.58
N ILE A 97 2.44 20.91 -14.25
CA ILE A 97 1.75 22.00 -13.53
C ILE A 97 2.74 23.10 -13.11
N GLY A 98 4.03 22.76 -12.96
CA GLY A 98 5.08 23.69 -12.54
C GLY A 98 4.87 24.24 -11.12
N MET A 99 5.94 24.74 -10.50
CA MET A 99 5.85 25.39 -9.18
C MET A 99 5.03 26.71 -9.22
N THR A 100 4.63 27.19 -10.40
CA THR A 100 3.96 28.48 -10.58
C THR A 100 2.44 28.41 -10.49
N ASN A 101 1.81 27.22 -10.50
CA ASN A 101 0.35 27.08 -10.37
C ASN A 101 -0.05 26.08 -9.27
N ILE A 102 0.59 26.23 -8.11
CA ILE A 102 0.39 25.45 -6.89
C ILE A 102 -1.09 25.19 -6.56
N PRO A 103 -2.03 26.17 -6.66
CA PRO A 103 -3.43 25.92 -6.35
C PRO A 103 -4.12 24.94 -7.32
N LYS A 104 -3.73 24.91 -8.60
CA LYS A 104 -4.28 23.96 -9.58
C LYS A 104 -3.69 22.56 -9.38
N LEU A 105 -2.41 22.47 -9.01
CA LEU A 105 -1.79 21.22 -8.58
C LEU A 105 -2.55 20.67 -7.38
N TYR A 106 -2.77 21.49 -6.36
CA TYR A 106 -3.44 21.08 -5.13
C TYR A 106 -4.87 20.60 -5.37
N ARG A 107 -5.67 21.29 -6.20
CA ARG A 107 -7.01 20.78 -6.57
C ARG A 107 -6.97 19.48 -7.38
N ALA A 108 -6.02 19.34 -8.30
CA ALA A 108 -5.87 18.11 -9.07
C ALA A 108 -5.45 16.95 -8.15
N LEU A 109 -4.52 17.20 -7.23
CA LEU A 109 -4.10 16.25 -6.21
C LEU A 109 -5.27 15.86 -5.30
N GLU A 110 -6.01 16.82 -4.74
CA GLU A 110 -7.22 16.58 -3.95
C GLU A 110 -8.25 15.74 -4.70
N PHE A 111 -8.48 16.04 -5.99
CA PHE A 111 -9.40 15.27 -6.83
C PHE A 111 -9.01 13.79 -6.97
N PHE A 112 -7.71 13.50 -6.97
CA PHE A 112 -7.18 12.14 -7.00
C PHE A 112 -6.86 11.58 -5.60
N GLY A 113 -7.20 12.29 -4.52
CA GLY A 113 -6.96 11.88 -3.13
C GLY A 113 -5.49 12.00 -2.68
N PHE A 114 -4.68 12.78 -3.39
CA PHE A 114 -3.30 13.09 -3.05
C PHE A 114 -3.19 14.42 -2.33
N GLU A 115 -2.28 14.50 -1.36
CA GLU A 115 -2.06 15.71 -0.59
C GLU A 115 -0.66 16.31 -0.82
N THR A 116 -0.58 17.61 -0.58
CA THR A 116 0.22 18.56 -1.35
C THR A 116 1.70 18.61 -0.99
N GLY A 117 2.03 18.33 0.29
CA GLY A 117 3.41 18.21 0.77
C GLY A 117 4.03 16.82 0.57
N ALA A 118 3.21 15.78 0.43
CA ALA A 118 3.68 14.41 0.21
C ALA A 118 4.03 14.13 -1.26
N PHE A 119 3.50 14.91 -2.19
CA PHE A 119 3.56 14.58 -3.62
C PHE A 119 4.96 14.67 -4.22
N GLU A 120 5.76 15.68 -3.87
CA GLU A 120 7.17 15.75 -4.31
C GLU A 120 7.95 14.52 -3.82
N GLN A 121 7.62 14.04 -2.62
CA GLN A 121 8.27 12.87 -2.05
C GLN A 121 7.88 11.57 -2.77
N LEU A 122 6.88 11.58 -3.65
CA LEU A 122 6.54 10.44 -4.51
C LEU A 122 7.24 10.47 -5.88
N THR A 123 8.03 11.51 -6.17
CA THR A 123 8.79 11.61 -7.43
C THR A 123 9.92 10.59 -7.50
N GLN A 124 10.26 10.15 -8.71
CA GLN A 124 11.37 9.19 -8.91
C GLN A 124 12.70 9.80 -8.46
N LYS A 125 12.87 11.10 -8.73
CA LYS A 125 14.06 11.86 -8.32
C LYS A 125 14.22 11.90 -6.80
N TYR A 126 13.16 12.23 -6.05
CA TYR A 126 13.23 12.28 -4.59
C TYR A 126 13.51 10.90 -4.01
N MET A 127 12.79 9.89 -4.49
CA MET A 127 12.94 8.51 -4.00
C MET A 127 14.35 7.96 -4.21
N THR A 128 14.92 8.18 -5.40
CA THR A 128 16.25 7.68 -5.77
C THR A 128 17.37 8.45 -5.07
N ASN A 129 17.30 9.78 -5.04
CA ASN A 129 18.44 10.61 -4.62
C ASN A 129 18.38 11.04 -3.15
N SER A 130 17.22 10.96 -2.50
CA SER A 130 17.05 11.44 -1.13
C SER A 130 16.48 10.38 -0.20
N PHE A 131 15.36 9.76 -0.55
CA PHE A 131 14.67 8.84 0.38
C PHE A 131 15.44 7.53 0.55
N ASN A 132 15.68 6.78 -0.52
CA ASN A 132 16.28 5.45 -0.44
C ASN A 132 17.70 5.44 0.16
N PRO A 133 18.61 6.38 -0.18
CA PRO A 133 19.93 6.43 0.44
C PRO A 133 19.88 6.67 1.96
N ARG A 134 18.88 7.43 2.43
CA ARG A 134 18.67 7.71 3.86
C ARG A 134 17.84 6.65 4.57
N THR A 135 17.21 5.72 3.85
CA THR A 135 16.33 4.71 4.45
C THR A 135 16.74 3.29 4.08
N PRO A 136 17.98 2.88 4.42
CA PRO A 136 18.41 1.49 4.26
C PRO A 136 17.58 0.56 5.15
N ASP A 137 17.46 -0.68 4.70
CA ASP A 137 16.82 -1.73 5.48
C ASP A 137 17.60 -2.01 6.77
N LEU A 138 16.87 -2.26 7.87
CA LEU A 138 17.45 -2.55 9.18
C LEU A 138 17.70 -4.06 9.31
N GLU A 139 18.90 -4.43 9.75
CA GLU A 139 19.24 -5.82 10.02
C GLU A 139 18.28 -6.43 11.06
N GLY A 140 17.87 -7.68 10.82
CA GLY A 140 16.90 -8.39 11.67
C GLY A 140 15.42 -8.15 11.31
N VAL A 141 15.11 -7.15 10.46
CA VAL A 141 13.75 -6.92 9.95
C VAL A 141 13.56 -7.61 8.60
N LYS A 142 12.46 -8.35 8.43
CA LYS A 142 12.11 -8.98 7.15
C LYS A 142 11.31 -8.01 6.28
N TYR A 143 11.75 -7.79 5.04
CA TYR A 143 11.05 -6.91 4.09
C TYR A 143 10.39 -7.71 2.99
N TYR A 144 9.09 -7.50 2.80
CA TYR A 144 8.28 -8.11 1.77
C TYR A 144 7.56 -7.03 0.96
N SER A 145 7.25 -7.34 -0.30
CA SER A 145 6.46 -6.44 -1.13
C SER A 145 5.55 -7.18 -2.11
N TYR A 146 4.41 -6.55 -2.40
CA TYR A 146 3.50 -6.92 -3.46
C TYR A 146 3.30 -5.73 -4.40
N GLY A 147 3.15 -6.02 -5.69
CA GLY A 147 2.71 -5.03 -6.67
C GLY A 147 1.29 -5.34 -7.15
N ALA A 148 0.73 -4.44 -7.94
CA ALA A 148 -0.51 -4.67 -8.64
C ALA A 148 -0.38 -4.20 -10.10
N LEU A 149 -1.18 -4.81 -10.96
CA LEU A 149 -1.26 -4.51 -12.38
C LEU A 149 -2.72 -4.33 -12.74
N LEU A 150 -3.06 -3.24 -13.40
CA LEU A 150 -4.41 -2.93 -13.86
C LEU A 150 -4.48 -3.06 -15.39
N ARG A 151 -5.59 -3.61 -15.92
CA ARG A 151 -5.91 -3.51 -17.36
C ARG A 151 -7.11 -2.56 -17.52
N PRO A 152 -6.88 -1.24 -17.65
CA PRO A 152 -7.96 -0.27 -17.58
C PRO A 152 -8.87 -0.33 -18.81
N THR A 153 -10.19 -0.33 -18.57
CA THR A 153 -11.18 -0.10 -19.63
C THR A 153 -11.19 1.37 -20.06
N LEU A 154 -11.84 1.68 -21.19
CA LEU A 154 -11.92 3.05 -21.72
C LEU A 154 -12.55 4.07 -20.74
N THR A 155 -13.44 3.61 -19.85
CA THR A 155 -14.13 4.41 -18.84
C THR A 155 -13.41 4.45 -17.48
N SER A 156 -12.26 3.79 -17.35
CA SER A 156 -11.51 3.76 -16.09
C SER A 156 -10.97 5.15 -15.71
N VAL A 157 -11.16 5.54 -14.45
CA VAL A 157 -10.59 6.77 -13.87
C VAL A 157 -9.06 6.77 -13.90
N PHE A 158 -8.44 5.59 -13.88
CA PHE A 158 -6.99 5.42 -13.93
C PHE A 158 -6.43 5.37 -15.35
N ARG A 159 -7.25 5.48 -16.40
CA ARG A 159 -6.78 5.28 -17.78
C ARG A 159 -5.62 6.22 -18.14
N LYS A 160 -5.74 7.52 -17.83
CA LYS A 160 -4.71 8.51 -18.19
C LYS A 160 -3.43 8.33 -17.39
N SER A 161 -3.55 8.18 -16.07
CA SER A 161 -2.39 7.97 -15.19
C SER A 161 -1.69 6.65 -15.51
N HIS A 162 -2.46 5.58 -15.75
CA HIS A 162 -1.94 4.30 -16.22
C HIS A 162 -1.15 4.46 -17.52
N GLN A 163 -1.68 5.14 -18.53
CA GLN A 163 -0.98 5.35 -19.80
C GLN A 163 0.35 6.09 -19.63
N ILE A 164 0.38 7.10 -18.74
CA ILE A 164 1.61 7.85 -18.44
C ILE A 164 2.64 6.91 -17.80
N VAL A 165 2.26 6.18 -16.75
CA VAL A 165 3.17 5.25 -16.06
C VAL A 165 3.61 4.13 -17.01
N ASP A 166 2.69 3.54 -17.76
CA ASP A 166 2.97 2.43 -18.69
C ASP A 166 3.98 2.82 -19.76
N SER A 167 3.87 4.05 -20.29
CA SER A 167 4.80 4.56 -21.31
C SER A 167 6.25 4.75 -20.83
N ILE A 168 6.49 4.79 -19.51
CA ILE A 168 7.80 5.10 -18.91
C ILE A 168 8.32 3.93 -18.07
N GLU A 169 7.48 3.33 -17.25
CA GLU A 169 7.82 2.30 -16.25
C GLU A 169 7.21 0.92 -16.56
N GLY A 170 6.29 0.84 -17.53
CA GLY A 170 5.60 -0.39 -17.90
C GLY A 170 4.42 -0.76 -16.96
N PRO A 171 4.15 -2.07 -16.77
CA PRO A 171 2.94 -2.52 -16.10
C PRO A 171 2.73 -1.90 -14.72
N ASN A 172 1.52 -1.42 -14.43
CA ASN A 172 1.22 -0.62 -13.26
C ASN A 172 -0.24 -0.74 -12.81
N ASP A 173 -0.52 -0.31 -11.58
CA ASP A 173 -1.85 -0.35 -10.97
C ASP A 173 -2.70 0.91 -11.23
N GLY A 174 -2.27 1.75 -12.16
CA GLY A 174 -2.84 3.05 -12.46
C GLY A 174 -2.08 4.22 -11.85
N LEU A 175 -1.22 4.00 -10.84
CA LEU A 175 -0.46 5.07 -10.17
C LEU A 175 1.00 4.67 -9.91
N VAL A 176 1.25 3.40 -9.60
CA VAL A 176 2.55 2.87 -9.22
C VAL A 176 2.89 1.69 -10.13
N SER A 177 4.10 1.71 -10.69
CA SER A 177 4.59 0.62 -11.52
C SER A 177 4.94 -0.62 -10.67
N VAL A 178 4.80 -1.80 -11.27
CA VAL A 178 5.23 -3.07 -10.67
C VAL A 178 6.73 -3.05 -10.34
N VAL A 179 7.53 -2.33 -11.12
CA VAL A 179 8.97 -2.18 -10.86
C VAL A 179 9.21 -1.30 -9.64
N SER A 180 8.50 -0.18 -9.52
CA SER A 180 8.61 0.72 -8.36
C SER A 180 8.09 0.06 -7.08
N SER A 181 7.10 -0.82 -7.16
CA SER A 181 6.54 -1.52 -6.00
C SER A 181 7.45 -2.59 -5.38
N LYS A 182 8.48 -3.05 -6.09
CA LYS A 182 9.39 -4.11 -5.63
C LYS A 182 10.33 -3.63 -4.53
N TRP A 183 10.29 -4.23 -3.35
CA TRP A 183 11.21 -4.00 -2.24
C TRP A 183 11.44 -5.27 -1.41
N GLY A 184 12.65 -5.47 -0.91
CA GLY A 184 13.01 -6.70 -0.18
C GLY A 184 12.67 -7.97 -0.98
N THR A 185 12.04 -8.93 -0.32
CA THR A 185 11.55 -10.16 -0.98
C THR A 185 10.22 -9.89 -1.66
N TYR A 186 10.24 -9.77 -2.98
CA TYR A 186 9.02 -9.60 -3.78
C TYR A 186 8.18 -10.87 -3.80
N ARG A 187 6.89 -10.75 -3.44
CA ARG A 187 5.99 -11.89 -3.24
C ARG A 187 5.03 -12.14 -4.40
N GLY A 188 4.78 -11.14 -5.25
CA GLY A 188 3.92 -11.30 -6.42
C GLY A 188 3.28 -10.00 -6.89
N THR A 189 2.64 -10.10 -8.06
CA THR A 189 1.86 -9.02 -8.66
C THR A 189 0.39 -9.44 -8.67
N LEU A 190 -0.48 -8.61 -8.09
CA LEU A 190 -1.93 -8.80 -8.12
C LEU A 190 -2.47 -8.45 -9.49
N ASP A 191 -3.11 -9.42 -10.15
CA ASP A 191 -3.58 -9.26 -11.53
C ASP A 191 -4.92 -8.53 -11.61
N ASN A 192 -4.99 -7.58 -12.54
CA ASN A 192 -6.15 -6.73 -12.80
C ASN A 192 -6.71 -6.01 -11.55
N VAL A 193 -5.81 -5.49 -10.72
CA VAL A 193 -6.11 -4.76 -9.48
C VAL A 193 -5.63 -3.33 -9.62
N SER A 194 -6.52 -2.36 -9.43
CA SER A 194 -6.14 -0.94 -9.39
C SER A 194 -5.62 -0.56 -8.01
N HIS A 195 -4.92 0.58 -7.94
CA HIS A 195 -4.44 1.13 -6.67
C HIS A 195 -5.55 1.32 -5.62
N LEU A 196 -6.79 1.62 -6.03
CA LEU A 196 -7.94 1.77 -5.11
C LEU A 196 -8.57 0.44 -4.67
N ASP A 197 -8.44 -0.60 -5.48
CA ASP A 197 -8.98 -1.92 -5.14
C ASP A 197 -8.22 -2.55 -3.97
N LEU A 198 -6.93 -2.21 -3.83
CA LEU A 198 -6.05 -2.69 -2.76
C LEU A 198 -6.53 -2.29 -1.35
N ILE A 199 -7.17 -1.12 -1.25
CA ILE A 199 -7.65 -0.56 0.02
C ILE A 199 -9.17 -0.65 0.16
N ASN A 200 -9.83 -1.44 -0.71
CA ASN A 200 -11.28 -1.67 -0.69
C ASN A 200 -12.10 -0.35 -0.69
N TRP A 201 -11.56 0.73 -1.28
CA TRP A 201 -12.08 2.09 -1.15
C TRP A 201 -13.10 2.48 -2.21
N THR A 202 -13.32 1.63 -3.22
CA THR A 202 -14.49 1.78 -4.07
C THR A 202 -15.73 1.83 -3.15
N ASN A 203 -16.56 2.86 -3.32
CA ASN A 203 -17.49 3.34 -2.30
C ASN A 203 -18.88 2.69 -2.47
N ARG A 204 -19.67 2.57 -1.37
CA ARG A 204 -21.01 1.92 -1.24
C ARG A 204 -21.96 2.08 -2.45
N LEU A 205 -21.99 3.27 -3.05
CA LEU A 205 -22.87 3.62 -4.19
C LEU A 205 -22.41 3.05 -5.53
N ARG A 206 -21.09 2.90 -5.75
CA ARG A 206 -20.55 2.28 -6.96
C ARG A 206 -20.77 0.77 -6.93
N TRP A 207 -20.70 0.14 -5.75
CA TRP A 207 -21.01 -1.28 -5.55
C TRP A 207 -22.46 -1.61 -5.90
N TYR A 208 -23.40 -0.81 -5.39
CA TYR A 208 -24.82 -1.00 -5.67
C TYR A 208 -25.14 -0.87 -7.17
N PHE A 209 -24.48 0.08 -7.86
CA PHE A 209 -24.63 0.23 -9.32
C PHE A 209 -23.93 -0.87 -10.14
N TRP A 210 -22.81 -1.44 -9.67
CA TRP A 210 -22.04 -2.44 -10.43
C TRP A 210 -22.57 -3.88 -10.28
N GLU A 211 -23.17 -4.20 -9.12
CA GLU A 211 -23.86 -5.47 -8.90
C GLU A 211 -25.11 -5.59 -9.80
N LEU A 212 -25.77 -4.47 -10.08
CA LEU A 212 -26.85 -4.37 -11.07
C LEU A 212 -26.36 -4.51 -12.53
N THR A 213 -25.09 -4.25 -12.83
CA THR A 213 -24.50 -4.38 -14.18
C THR A 213 -23.68 -5.67 -14.39
N GLY A 214 -23.74 -6.62 -13.46
CA GLY A 214 -23.13 -7.95 -13.62
C GLY A 214 -21.60 -7.97 -13.64
N HIS A 215 -20.93 -6.94 -13.11
CA HIS A 215 -19.47 -6.92 -13.02
C HIS A 215 -19.00 -7.70 -11.78
N LYS A 216 -18.31 -8.83 -11.99
CA LYS A 216 -17.73 -9.66 -10.92
C LYS A 216 -16.48 -9.01 -10.32
N ARG A 217 -16.27 -9.19 -9.02
CA ARG A 217 -15.02 -8.85 -8.33
C ARG A 217 -13.87 -9.68 -8.91
N ASN A 218 -12.74 -9.05 -9.24
CA ASN A 218 -11.52 -9.74 -9.62
C ASN A 218 -10.51 -9.90 -8.46
N PHE A 219 -10.72 -9.19 -7.34
CA PHE A 219 -9.81 -9.23 -6.19
C PHE A 219 -10.55 -9.32 -4.85
N ASN A 220 -10.11 -10.25 -4.01
CA ASN A 220 -10.60 -10.44 -2.66
C ASN A 220 -9.57 -9.92 -1.65
N ALA A 221 -9.68 -8.64 -1.29
CA ALA A 221 -8.77 -8.00 -0.35
C ALA A 221 -8.70 -8.75 1.00
N ILE A 222 -9.84 -9.23 1.52
CA ILE A 222 -9.88 -9.98 2.78
C ILE A 222 -9.02 -11.25 2.69
N ALA A 223 -9.21 -12.07 1.64
CA ALA A 223 -8.41 -13.28 1.44
C ALA A 223 -6.91 -12.97 1.30
N PHE A 224 -6.57 -11.90 0.59
CA PHE A 224 -5.19 -11.46 0.42
C PHE A 224 -4.52 -11.07 1.74
N TYR A 225 -5.14 -10.21 2.55
CA TYR A 225 -4.57 -9.80 3.86
C TYR A 225 -4.52 -10.96 4.85
N LEU A 226 -5.50 -11.87 4.80
CA LEU A 226 -5.43 -13.12 5.55
C LEU A 226 -4.26 -13.98 5.09
N GLY A 227 -3.97 -14.07 3.79
CA GLY A 227 -2.79 -14.77 3.27
C GLY A 227 -1.47 -14.16 3.75
N ILE A 228 -1.36 -12.82 3.80
CA ILE A 228 -0.19 -12.14 4.38
C ILE A 228 -0.02 -12.51 5.85
N SER A 229 -1.09 -12.47 6.65
CA SER A 229 -1.03 -12.86 8.06
C SER A 229 -0.71 -14.34 8.26
N GLY A 230 -1.24 -15.20 7.40
CA GLY A 230 -0.94 -16.62 7.36
C GLY A 230 0.55 -16.84 7.14
N LEU A 231 1.14 -16.20 6.12
CA LEU A 231 2.58 -16.24 5.86
C LEU A 231 3.43 -15.82 7.07
N SER A 232 2.99 -14.85 7.88
CA SER A 232 3.70 -14.49 9.12
C SER A 232 3.61 -15.57 10.21
N ILE A 233 2.51 -16.33 10.27
CA ILE A 233 2.30 -17.44 11.22
C ILE A 233 3.00 -18.73 10.72
N CYS A 234 3.08 -18.94 9.41
CA CYS A 234 3.59 -20.15 8.76
C CYS A 234 5.05 -20.47 9.07
N PHE A 235 5.87 -19.46 9.39
CA PHE A 235 7.29 -19.66 9.63
C PHE A 235 7.64 -20.19 11.03
N PHE A 236 6.64 -20.51 11.87
CA PHE A 236 6.89 -20.90 13.26
C PHE A 236 6.22 -22.22 13.70
N THR A 237 5.31 -22.82 12.92
CA THR A 237 4.61 -24.07 13.32
C THR A 237 4.19 -24.97 12.13
N PRO A 238 4.11 -26.30 12.31
CA PRO A 238 3.55 -27.24 11.32
C PRO A 238 2.08 -26.96 10.96
N GLU A 239 1.25 -26.44 11.88
CA GLU A 239 -0.10 -25.98 11.54
C GLU A 239 -0.08 -24.78 10.59
N GLY A 240 0.91 -23.90 10.74
CA GLY A 240 1.11 -22.78 9.84
C GLY A 240 1.31 -23.21 8.39
N GLN A 241 2.14 -24.22 8.13
CA GLN A 241 2.35 -24.78 6.79
C GLN A 241 1.04 -25.24 6.14
N LYS A 242 0.15 -25.87 6.93
CA LYS A 242 -1.17 -26.33 6.48
C LYS A 242 -2.10 -25.17 6.12
N VAL A 243 -1.99 -24.04 6.80
CA VAL A 243 -2.74 -22.81 6.48
C VAL A 243 -2.22 -22.17 5.20
N ALA A 244 -0.90 -22.16 4.95
CA ALA A 244 -0.36 -21.71 3.66
C ALA A 244 -0.90 -22.56 2.50
N ASP A 245 -0.96 -23.88 2.66
CA ASP A 245 -1.49 -24.79 1.65
C ASP A 245 -2.99 -24.56 1.41
N ILE A 246 -3.78 -24.32 2.46
CA ILE A 246 -5.20 -23.97 2.35
C ILE A 246 -5.39 -22.62 1.65
N VAL A 247 -4.59 -21.61 1.97
CA VAL A 247 -4.66 -20.30 1.32
C VAL A 247 -4.24 -20.42 -0.15
N ALA A 248 -3.18 -21.17 -0.45
CA ALA A 248 -2.75 -21.43 -1.82
C ALA A 248 -3.83 -22.18 -2.62
N ASP A 249 -4.49 -23.18 -2.02
CA ASP A 249 -5.61 -23.91 -2.64
C ASP A 249 -6.86 -23.03 -2.80
N MET A 250 -7.16 -22.15 -1.85
CA MET A 250 -8.25 -21.17 -1.97
C MET A 250 -7.97 -20.16 -3.09
N LEU A 251 -6.74 -19.64 -3.19
CA LEU A 251 -6.35 -18.72 -4.27
C LEU A 251 -6.41 -19.42 -5.63
N ALA A 252 -5.89 -20.64 -5.73
CA ALA A 252 -5.95 -21.46 -6.95
C ALA A 252 -7.40 -21.77 -7.39
N LYS A 253 -8.31 -22.01 -6.44
CA LYS A 253 -9.75 -22.25 -6.72
C LYS A 253 -10.49 -20.99 -7.14
N GLU A 254 -10.04 -19.81 -6.72
CA GLU A 254 -10.58 -18.51 -7.15
C GLU A 254 -9.92 -17.97 -8.43
N GLY A 255 -8.95 -18.71 -9.01
CA GLY A 255 -8.28 -18.34 -10.26
C GLY A 255 -7.21 -17.25 -10.09
N LEU A 256 -6.61 -17.16 -8.90
CA LEU A 256 -5.54 -16.22 -8.53
C LEU A 256 -4.21 -16.94 -8.31
#